data_AF-U5L774-F1
#
_entry.id   AF-U5L774-F1
#
_cell.length_a   1.000
_cell.length_b   1.000
_cell.length_c   1.000
_cell.angle_alpha   90.00
_cell.angle_beta   90.00
_cell.angle_gamma   90.00
#
_symmetry.space_group_name_H-M   'P 1'
#
loop_
_entity.id
_entity.type
_entity.pdbx_description
1 polymer ?
#
loop_
_entity_poly.entity_id
_entity_poly.type
_entity_poly.pdbx_seq_one_letter_code
_entity_poly.pdbx_strand_id
1 'polypeptide(L)'
;MKVVFASTPNQEERIRELVDYFYTSIFPAYFSDEDIKEFEKLKVLHTSTRHFEYFGTLKEAFQVIASLQTLISILESSDPENRYEGIFQKNVHILKDFGLFFPFGFSSFIDAKELKGDMFSVYTKAANELLV
;
A
#
# COMPACT_ATOMS: atom_id res chain seq x y z
N MET A 1 29.35 -18.24 4.59
CA MET A 1 27.92 -18.59 4.55
C MET A 1 27.19 -17.68 5.54
N LYS A 2 26.30 -16.78 5.09
CA LYS A 2 25.43 -16.01 5.99
C LYS A 2 24.15 -16.82 6.18
N VAL A 3 23.81 -17.17 7.42
CA VAL A 3 22.51 -17.75 7.74
C VAL A 3 21.48 -16.63 7.64
N VAL A 4 20.49 -16.78 6.75
CA VAL A 4 19.36 -15.86 6.64
C VAL A 4 18.09 -16.60 7.05
N PHE A 5 17.25 -15.94 7.85
CA PHE A 5 15.97 -16.50 8.26
C PHE A 5 14.94 -16.26 7.16
N ALA A 6 14.11 -17.26 6.86
CA ALA A 6 13.00 -17.10 5.94
C ALA A 6 11.94 -16.15 6.51
N SER A 7 11.13 -15.52 5.66
CA SER A 7 9.93 -14.80 6.09
C SER A 7 8.98 -15.74 6.83
N THR A 8 8.27 -15.22 7.84
CA THR A 8 7.27 -16.02 8.56
C THR A 8 5.90 -15.88 7.90
N PRO A 9 5.01 -16.88 8.02
CA PRO A 9 3.64 -16.78 7.52
C PRO A 9 2.89 -15.54 8.03
N ASN A 10 3.13 -15.13 9.29
CA ASN A 10 2.55 -13.92 9.86
C ASN A 10 3.03 -12.64 9.16
N GLN A 11 4.29 -12.57 8.71
CA GLN A 11 4.76 -11.42 7.94
C GLN A 11 4.09 -11.36 6.58
N GLU A 12 3.90 -12.51 5.93
CA GLU A 12 3.21 -12.58 4.64
C GLU A 12 1.74 -12.17 4.76
N GLU A 13 1.07 -12.64 5.81
CA GLU A 13 -0.30 -12.23 6.15
C GLU A 13 -0.37 -10.74 6.42
N ARG A 14 0.58 -10.19 7.20
CA ARG A 14 0.63 -8.76 7.47
C ARG A 14 0.78 -7.92 6.19
N ILE A 15 1.58 -8.38 5.23
CA ILE A 15 1.70 -7.73 3.93
C ILE A 15 0.35 -7.75 3.21
N ARG A 16 -0.34 -8.90 3.19
CA ARG A 16 -1.68 -9.03 2.56
C ARG A 16 -2.70 -8.09 3.20
N GLU A 17 -2.73 -7.99 4.53
CA GLU A 17 -3.61 -7.06 5.26
C GLU A 17 -3.34 -5.60 4.88
N LEU A 18 -2.07 -5.21 4.78
CA LEU A 18 -1.70 -3.84 4.40
C LEU A 18 -2.09 -3.54 2.95
N VAL A 19 -1.93 -4.50 2.04
CA VAL A 19 -2.39 -4.38 0.65
C VAL A 19 -3.91 -4.27 0.58
N ASP A 20 -4.65 -5.08 1.34
CA ASP A 20 -6.11 -4.99 1.43
C ASP A 20 -6.56 -3.62 1.97
N TYR A 21 -5.83 -3.08 2.95
CA TYR A 21 -6.08 -1.74 3.47
C TYR A 21 -5.87 -0.65 2.41
N PHE A 22 -4.88 -0.81 1.53
CA PHE A 22 -4.72 0.10 0.39
C PHE A 22 -5.96 0.12 -0.50
N TYR A 23 -6.49 -1.05 -0.86
CA TYR A 23 -7.66 -1.13 -1.73
C TYR A 23 -8.96 -0.72 -1.06
N THR A 24 -9.09 -0.90 0.25
CA THR A 24 -10.36 -0.67 0.96
C THR A 24 -10.45 0.64 1.71
N SER A 25 -9.33 1.33 1.94
CA SER A 25 -9.31 2.59 2.70
C SER A 25 -8.48 3.68 2.01
N ILE A 26 -7.26 3.36 1.56
CA ILE A 26 -6.39 4.38 0.96
C ILE A 26 -6.86 4.76 -0.45
N PHE A 27 -6.84 3.87 -1.43
CA PHE A 27 -7.21 4.20 -2.81
C PHE A 27 -8.63 4.79 -2.94
N PRO A 28 -9.65 4.29 -2.23
CA PRO A 28 -10.99 4.90 -2.24
C PRO A 28 -11.00 6.38 -1.83
N ALA A 29 -10.08 6.80 -0.94
CA ALA A 29 -9.97 8.19 -0.52
C ALA A 29 -9.44 9.11 -1.64
N TYR A 30 -8.74 8.58 -2.64
CA TYR A 30 -8.02 9.37 -3.64
C TYR A 30 -8.50 9.14 -5.09
N PHE A 31 -9.05 7.97 -5.40
CA PHE A 31 -9.36 7.57 -6.76
C PHE A 31 -10.84 7.20 -6.92
N SER A 32 -11.31 7.10 -8.18
CA SER A 32 -12.65 6.61 -8.50
C SER A 32 -12.71 5.09 -8.48
N ASP A 33 -13.90 4.51 -8.40
CA ASP A 33 -14.08 3.06 -8.48
C ASP A 33 -13.61 2.50 -9.83
N GLU A 34 -13.74 3.27 -10.92
CA GLU A 34 -13.21 2.89 -12.23
C GLU A 34 -11.67 2.81 -12.22
N ASP A 35 -10.99 3.78 -11.61
CA ASP A 35 -9.53 3.78 -11.50
C ASP A 35 -9.04 2.60 -10.66
N ILE A 36 -9.70 2.32 -9.54
CA ILE A 36 -9.32 1.22 -8.63
C ILE A 36 -9.49 -0.14 -9.34
N LYS A 37 -10.54 -0.32 -10.15
CA LYS A 37 -10.69 -1.52 -11.01
C LYS A 37 -9.54 -1.67 -12.00
N GLU A 38 -9.04 -0.58 -12.56
CA GLU A 38 -7.86 -0.63 -13.43
C GLU A 38 -6.59 -0.99 -12.64
N PHE A 39 -6.45 -0.53 -11.40
CA PHE A 39 -5.30 -0.89 -10.54
C PHE A 39 -5.24 -2.40 -10.29
N GLU A 40 -6.38 -3.05 -10.05
CA GLU A 40 -6.48 -4.51 -9.93
C GLU A 40 -6.01 -5.21 -11.21
N LYS A 41 -6.44 -4.73 -12.39
CA LYS A 41 -6.02 -5.27 -13.70
C LYS A 41 -4.52 -5.10 -13.94
N LEU A 42 -3.97 -3.95 -13.54
CA LEU A 42 -2.55 -3.63 -13.62
C LEU A 42 -1.70 -4.32 -12.53
N LYS A 43 -2.33 -5.07 -11.62
CA LYS A 43 -1.68 -5.79 -10.52
C LYS A 43 -0.90 -4.87 -9.58
N VAL A 44 -1.43 -3.68 -9.33
CA VAL A 44 -0.85 -2.74 -8.35
C VAL A 44 -0.85 -3.39 -6.96
N LEU A 45 0.31 -3.37 -6.30
CA LEU A 45 0.57 -4.02 -5.01
C LEU A 45 0.20 -5.52 -4.94
N HIS A 46 0.03 -6.17 -6.10
CA HIS A 46 -0.36 -7.57 -6.13
C HIS A 46 0.71 -8.45 -5.48
N THR A 47 0.30 -9.19 -4.45
CA THR A 47 1.13 -10.19 -3.80
C THR A 47 0.67 -11.56 -4.26
N SER A 48 1.62 -12.41 -4.67
CA SER A 48 1.37 -13.78 -5.09
C SER A 48 2.26 -14.70 -4.26
N THR A 49 1.93 -15.99 -4.24
CA THR A 49 2.82 -17.00 -3.65
C THR A 49 4.23 -16.95 -4.23
N ARG A 50 4.40 -16.56 -5.51
CA ARG A 50 5.71 -16.30 -6.12
C ARG A 50 6.36 -15.01 -5.65
N HIS A 51 5.61 -13.98 -5.23
CA HIS A 51 6.20 -12.76 -4.66
C HIS A 51 6.85 -13.00 -3.30
N PHE A 52 6.34 -13.96 -2.52
CA PHE A 52 6.99 -14.37 -1.26
C PHE A 52 8.33 -15.11 -1.49
N GLU A 53 8.64 -15.50 -2.73
CA GLU A 53 10.00 -15.94 -3.10
C GLU A 53 10.98 -14.75 -3.27
N TYR A 54 10.49 -13.52 -3.53
CA TYR A 54 11.31 -12.31 -3.75
C TYR A 54 11.66 -11.53 -2.46
N PHE A 55 10.82 -11.61 -1.42
CA PHE A 55 11.14 -11.12 -0.06
C PHE A 55 11.26 -12.30 0.91
N GLY A 56 11.91 -13.37 0.42
CA GLY A 56 11.97 -14.67 1.07
C GLY A 56 12.71 -14.68 2.41
N THR A 57 13.34 -13.58 2.83
CA THR A 57 13.92 -13.45 4.16
C THR A 57 13.08 -12.60 5.12
N LEU A 58 13.21 -12.89 6.42
CA LEU A 58 12.59 -12.16 7.52
C LEU A 58 12.82 -10.65 7.44
N LYS A 59 14.04 -10.25 7.05
CA LYS A 59 14.44 -8.84 6.94
C LYS A 59 13.72 -8.15 5.78
N GLU A 60 13.66 -8.81 4.63
CA GLU A 60 13.05 -8.24 3.42
C GLU A 60 11.54 -8.08 3.60
N ALA A 61 10.87 -9.10 4.15
CA ALA A 61 9.46 -9.00 4.52
C ALA A 61 9.19 -7.85 5.49
N PHE A 62 10.06 -7.63 6.49
CA PHE A 62 9.94 -6.49 7.40
C PHE A 62 10.12 -5.14 6.68
N GLN A 63 11.04 -5.05 5.71
CA GLN A 63 11.22 -3.83 4.92
C GLN A 63 9.99 -3.52 4.06
N VAL A 64 9.36 -4.53 3.47
CA VAL A 64 8.11 -4.37 2.72
C VAL A 64 6.98 -3.90 3.65
N ILE A 65 6.81 -4.54 4.81
CA ILE A 65 5.81 -4.13 5.82
C ILE A 65 6.02 -2.67 6.23
N ALA A 66 7.25 -2.30 6.61
CA ALA A 66 7.57 -0.95 7.02
C ALA A 66 7.31 0.08 5.90
N SER A 67 7.60 -0.30 4.65
CA SER A 67 7.36 0.57 3.49
C SER A 67 5.87 0.81 3.25
N LEU A 68 5.06 -0.26 3.25
CA LEU A 68 3.60 -0.16 3.11
C LEU A 68 2.99 0.68 4.25
N GLN A 69 3.38 0.40 5.50
CA GLN A 69 2.90 1.16 6.66
C GLN A 69 3.28 2.64 6.59
N THR A 70 4.51 2.95 6.16
CA THR A 70 4.96 4.34 6.03
C THR A 70 4.14 5.07 4.98
N LEU A 71 3.90 4.44 3.82
CA LEU A 71 3.04 5.02 2.79
C LEU A 71 1.62 5.25 3.29
N ILE A 72 1.03 4.29 4.00
CA ILE A 72 -0.28 4.44 4.65
C ILE A 72 -0.28 5.64 5.60
N SER A 73 0.69 5.72 6.53
CA SER A 73 0.74 6.83 7.50
C SER A 73 0.91 8.20 6.86
N ILE A 74 1.66 8.29 5.75
CA ILE A 74 1.79 9.54 4.98
C ILE A 74 0.47 9.88 4.29
N LEU A 75 -0.18 8.89 3.67
CA LEU A 75 -1.43 9.09 2.92
C LEU A 75 -2.66 9.26 3.83
N GLU A 76 -2.59 8.91 5.09
CA GLU A 76 -3.65 9.20 6.06
C GLU A 76 -3.44 10.52 6.80
N SER A 77 -2.28 11.16 6.64
CA SER A 77 -2.04 12.42 7.33
C SER A 77 -3.01 13.49 6.81
N SER A 78 -3.58 14.24 7.75
CA SER A 78 -4.52 15.33 7.45
C SER A 78 -3.84 16.46 6.67
N ASP A 79 -2.52 16.60 6.79
CA ASP A 79 -1.69 17.53 6.02
C ASP A 79 -0.44 16.79 5.49
N PRO A 80 -0.51 16.21 4.27
CA PRO A 80 0.63 15.59 3.62
C PRO A 80 1.58 16.70 3.15
N GLU A 81 2.40 17.18 4.06
CA GLU A 81 3.38 18.21 3.76
C GLU A 81 4.41 17.72 2.74
N ASN A 82 4.87 18.61 1.85
CA ASN A 82 5.93 18.33 0.87
C ASN A 82 7.20 17.71 1.49
N ARG A 83 7.43 17.90 2.80
CA ARG A 83 8.54 17.26 3.53
C ARG A 83 8.50 15.72 3.46
N TYR A 84 7.33 15.11 3.25
CA TYR A 84 7.17 13.65 3.18
C TYR A 84 7.41 13.07 1.80
N GLU A 85 7.50 13.88 0.74
CA GLU A 85 7.68 13.41 -0.65
C GLU A 85 8.94 12.53 -0.77
N GLY A 86 10.06 12.96 -0.19
CA GLY A 86 11.29 12.17 -0.23
C GLY A 86 11.16 10.82 0.48
N ILE A 87 10.40 10.76 1.58
CA ILE A 87 10.15 9.53 2.33
C ILE A 87 9.19 8.63 1.53
N PHE A 88 8.16 9.21 0.92
CA PHE A 88 7.24 8.51 0.04
C PHE A 88 7.98 7.83 -1.12
N GLN A 89 8.76 8.59 -1.89
CA GLN A 89 9.50 8.08 -3.04
C GLN A 89 10.48 6.98 -2.66
N LYS A 90 11.16 7.13 -1.52
CA LYS A 90 12.05 6.08 -1.00
C LYS A 90 11.30 4.77 -0.75
N ASN A 91 10.12 4.83 -0.11
CA ASN A 91 9.34 3.63 0.18
C ASN A 91 8.74 3.02 -1.09
N VAL A 92 8.32 3.82 -2.07
CA VAL A 92 7.92 3.33 -3.40
C VAL A 92 9.07 2.59 -4.08
N HIS A 93 10.30 3.13 -4.00
CA HIS A 93 11.46 2.46 -4.57
C HIS A 93 11.76 1.12 -3.89
N ILE A 94 11.67 1.07 -2.55
CA ILE A 94 11.84 -0.18 -1.80
C ILE A 94 10.82 -1.23 -2.25
N LEU A 95 9.53 -0.86 -2.37
CA LEU A 95 8.50 -1.79 -2.86
C LEU A 95 8.84 -2.31 -4.27
N LYS A 96 9.31 -1.42 -5.16
CA LYS A 96 9.71 -1.78 -6.52
C LYS A 96 10.90 -2.75 -6.55
N ASP A 97 11.94 -2.52 -5.75
CA ASP A 97 13.12 -3.40 -5.65
C ASP A 97 12.74 -4.82 -5.23
N PHE A 98 11.66 -4.91 -4.48
CA PHE A 98 11.07 -6.15 -3.99
C PHE A 98 10.06 -6.75 -4.99
N GLY A 99 9.72 -6.05 -6.07
CA GLY A 99 8.82 -6.54 -7.13
C GLY A 99 7.35 -6.23 -6.89
N LEU A 100 7.05 -5.34 -5.94
CA LEU A 100 5.72 -4.77 -5.74
C LEU A 100 5.56 -3.52 -6.59
N PHE A 101 4.62 -3.58 -7.53
CA PHE A 101 4.34 -2.49 -8.43
C PHE A 101 3.46 -1.43 -7.76
N PHE A 102 3.97 -0.21 -7.62
CA PHE A 102 3.23 0.94 -7.10
C PHE A 102 3.48 2.15 -8.03
N PRO A 103 2.64 2.37 -9.05
CA PRO A 103 2.89 3.32 -10.13
C PRO A 103 2.50 4.76 -9.82
N PHE A 104 2.50 5.16 -8.56
CA PHE A 104 1.99 6.46 -8.14
C PHE A 104 3.11 7.36 -7.62
N GLY A 105 3.05 8.63 -8.02
CA GLY A 105 3.85 9.69 -7.42
C GLY A 105 3.11 10.29 -6.22
N PHE A 106 3.83 11.06 -5.40
CA PHE A 106 3.24 11.78 -4.28
C PHE A 106 2.14 12.77 -4.74
N SER A 107 2.37 13.47 -5.85
CA SER A 107 1.41 14.42 -6.44
C SER A 107 0.06 13.78 -6.80
N SER A 108 0.05 12.50 -7.20
CA SER A 108 -1.19 11.77 -7.53
C SER A 108 -2.20 11.74 -6.37
N PHE A 109 -1.74 11.88 -5.14
CA PHE A 109 -2.57 11.90 -3.93
C PHE A 109 -2.90 13.31 -3.46
N ILE A 110 -2.01 14.28 -3.69
CA ILE A 110 -2.25 15.70 -3.38
C ILE A 110 -3.38 16.24 -4.25
N ASP A 111 -3.27 16.07 -5.56
CA ASP A 111 -4.24 16.59 -6.53
C ASP A 111 -5.63 15.98 -6.32
N ALA A 112 -5.68 14.69 -5.96
CA ALA A 112 -6.89 13.96 -5.65
C ALA A 112 -7.62 14.48 -4.40
N LYS A 113 -6.87 14.87 -3.36
CA LYS A 113 -7.43 15.36 -2.09
C LYS A 113 -8.10 16.73 -2.23
N GLU A 114 -7.60 17.57 -3.14
CA GLU A 114 -8.20 18.89 -3.41
C GLU A 114 -9.51 18.80 -4.21
N LEU A 115 -9.74 17.70 -4.92
CA LEU A 115 -10.87 17.53 -5.85
C LEU A 115 -12.10 16.84 -5.26
N LYS A 116 -12.01 16.17 -4.10
CA LYS A 116 -13.13 15.37 -3.56
C LYS A 116 -13.98 16.10 -2.52
N GLY A 117 -15.24 16.37 -2.91
CA GLY A 117 -16.40 16.37 -2.01
C GLY A 117 -17.04 14.97 -1.95
N ASP A 118 -17.76 14.68 -0.85
CA ASP A 118 -18.40 13.41 -0.48
C ASP A 118 -18.72 12.46 -1.65
N MET A 119 -17.77 11.57 -1.99
CA MET A 119 -17.96 10.49 -2.95
C MET A 119 -17.83 9.15 -2.23
N PHE A 120 -18.92 8.39 -2.19
CA PHE A 120 -18.95 7.03 -1.65
C PHE A 120 -18.34 6.05 -2.66
N SER A 121 -17.41 5.20 -2.23
CA SER A 121 -16.75 4.18 -3.06
C SER A 121 -17.23 2.78 -2.69
N VAL A 122 -17.45 1.91 -3.67
CA VAL A 122 -17.83 0.50 -3.46
C VAL A 122 -16.69 -0.31 -2.83
N TYR A 123 -15.46 0.19 -2.91
CA TYR A 123 -14.29 -0.41 -2.27
C TYR A 123 -14.19 -0.10 -0.77
N THR A 124 -14.86 0.95 -0.28
CA THR A 124 -14.87 1.27 1.14
C THR A 124 -15.61 0.21 1.93
N LYS A 125 -14.94 -0.42 2.91
CA LYS A 125 -15.59 -1.37 3.82
C LYS A 125 -16.71 -0.66 4.59
N ALA A 126 -17.84 -1.35 4.77
CA ALA A 126 -18.96 -0.81 5.53
C ALA A 126 -18.51 -0.53 6.98
N ALA A 127 -18.85 0.64 7.52
CA ALA A 127 -18.51 1.05 8.89
C ALA A 127 -19.16 0.17 9.99
N ASN A 128 -19.93 -0.84 9.60
CA ASN A 128 -20.79 -1.64 10.46
C ASN A 128 -20.09 -2.91 10.99
N GLU A 129 -18.84 -3.18 10.59
CA GLU A 129 -18.07 -4.34 11.05
C GLU A 129 -17.36 -4.13 12.41
N LEU A 130 -17.46 -2.93 13.00
CA LEU A 130 -16.91 -2.58 14.33
C LEU A 130 -18.00 -2.36 15.40
N LEU A 131 -19.07 -3.14 15.37
CA LEU A 131 -19.96 -3.29 16.53
C LEU A 131 -19.59 -4.59 17.26
N VAL A 132 -18.65 -4.49 18.19
CA VAL A 132 -18.51 -5.46 19.29
C VAL A 132 -19.15 -4.87 20.53
#